data_AF-A0A6L7CSI7-F1
#
_entry.id   AF-A0A6L7CSI7-F1
#
_cell.length_a   1.000
_cell.length_b   1.000
_cell.length_c   1.000
_cell.angle_alpha   90.00
_cell.angle_beta   90.00
_cell.angle_gamma   90.00
#
_symmetry.space_group_name_H-M   'P 1'
#
loop_
_entity.id
_entity.type
_entity.pdbx_description
1 polymer ?
#
loop_
_entity_poly.entity_id
_entity_poly.type
_entity_poly.pdbx_seq_one_letter_code
_entity_poly.pdbx_strand_id
1 'polypeptide(L)' 'SISSSCALEGTVTRQIVPSVGYGNINIEHPSGALDVHLSNEGQDATTLRASVIRTTRKIFSGEVYLP' A
#
# COMPACT_ATOMS: atom_id res chain seq x y z
N SER A 1 6.94 -3.72 -1.52
CA SER A 1 5.93 -3.91 -0.44
C SER A 1 4.84 -4.85 -0.96
N ILE A 2 3.97 -5.40 -0.08
CA ILE A 2 3.06 -6.51 -0.41
C ILE A 2 2.17 -6.23 -1.64
N SER A 3 1.49 -5.08 -1.69
CA SER A 3 0.64 -4.74 -2.86
C SER A 3 1.44 -4.64 -4.16
N SER A 4 2.63 -4.02 -4.13
CA SER A 4 3.51 -3.95 -5.30
C SER A 4 3.94 -5.32 -5.79
N SER A 5 4.26 -6.25 -4.89
CA SER A 5 4.62 -7.61 -5.31
C SER A 5 3.46 -8.35 -5.97
N CYS A 6 2.22 -8.09 -5.56
CA CYS A 6 1.05 -8.70 -6.21
C CYS A 6 0.83 -8.21 -7.66
N ALA A 7 1.24 -6.97 -7.97
CA ALA A 7 1.11 -6.38 -9.31
C ALA A 7 2.31 -6.62 -10.24
N LEU A 8 3.51 -6.86 -9.69
CA LEU A 8 4.72 -7.10 -10.47
C LEU A 8 4.86 -8.57 -10.88
N GLU A 9 5.33 -8.79 -12.11
CA GLU A 9 5.63 -10.13 -12.62
C GLU A 9 6.87 -10.73 -11.94
N GLY A 10 6.96 -12.06 -11.96
CA GLY A 10 8.13 -12.80 -11.45
C GLY A 10 8.24 -12.89 -9.92
N THR A 11 7.29 -12.32 -9.18
CA THR A 11 7.27 -12.39 -7.71
C THR A 11 6.64 -13.70 -7.21
N VAL A 12 7.03 -14.13 -6.00
CA VAL A 12 6.43 -15.31 -5.35
C VAL A 12 4.94 -15.14 -5.08
N THR A 13 4.48 -13.90 -4.85
CA THR A 13 3.06 -13.58 -4.64
C THR A 13 2.19 -14.01 -5.82
N ARG A 14 2.75 -14.06 -7.03
CA ARG A 14 2.05 -14.53 -8.24
C ARG A 14 1.66 -16.01 -8.22
N GLN A 15 2.28 -16.79 -7.34
CA GLN A 15 1.99 -18.21 -7.15
C GLN A 15 0.97 -18.46 -6.04
N ILE A 16 0.71 -17.44 -5.20
CA ILE A 16 -0.07 -17.57 -3.98
C ILE A 16 -1.46 -16.94 -4.15
N VAL A 17 -1.54 -15.80 -4.84
CA VAL A 17 -2.79 -15.07 -5.08
C VAL A 17 -3.06 -14.92 -6.58
N PRO A 18 -4.33 -14.83 -7.00
CA PRO A 18 -4.68 -14.53 -8.38
C PRO A 18 -4.02 -13.23 -8.86
N SER A 19 -3.84 -13.13 -10.17
CA SER A 19 -3.33 -11.92 -10.78
C SER A 19 -4.18 -10.71 -10.42
N VAL A 20 -3.60 -9.76 -9.69
CA VAL A 20 -4.15 -8.42 -9.53
C VAL A 20 -3.37 -7.46 -10.43
N GLY A 21 -4.10 -6.71 -11.25
CA GLY A 21 -3.53 -5.64 -12.06
C GLY A 21 -3.28 -4.38 -11.25
N TYR A 22 -3.06 -3.27 -11.94
CA TYR A 22 -3.12 -1.94 -11.33
C TYR A 22 -4.55 -1.57 -10.93
N GLY A 23 -4.70 -0.67 -9.97
CA GLY A 23 -5.97 -0.31 -9.35
C GLY A 23 -5.97 -0.54 -7.85
N ASN A 24 -7.15 -0.78 -7.26
CA ASN A 24 -7.28 -1.00 -5.83
C ASN A 24 -6.91 -2.44 -5.43
N ILE A 25 -5.89 -2.60 -4.60
CA ILE A 25 -5.47 -3.87 -4.02
C ILE A 25 -5.80 -3.85 -2.53
N ASN A 26 -6.69 -4.75 -2.11
CA ASN A 26 -7.05 -4.91 -0.71
C ASN A 26 -6.09 -5.90 -0.02
N ILE A 27 -5.50 -5.48 1.10
CA ILE A 27 -4.53 -6.27 1.86
C ILE A 27 -5.12 -6.61 3.23
N GLU A 28 -5.49 -7.87 3.42
CA GLU A 28 -5.96 -8.38 4.71
C GLU A 28 -4.80 -8.50 5.73
N HIS A 29 -5.08 -8.18 6.99
CA HIS A 29 -4.17 -8.34 8.12
C HIS A 29 -4.96 -8.67 9.40
N PRO A 30 -4.32 -9.11 10.51
CA PRO A 30 -5.05 -9.61 11.68
C PRO A 30 -6.09 -8.67 12.30
N SER A 31 -6.00 -7.36 12.03
CA SER A 31 -6.89 -6.34 12.59
C SER A 31 -7.81 -5.70 11.55
N GLY A 32 -7.94 -6.29 10.35
CA GLY A 32 -8.83 -5.78 9.29
C GLY A 32 -8.19 -5.86 7.91
N ALA A 33 -8.37 -4.82 7.11
CA ALA A 33 -7.80 -4.73 5.78
C ALA A 33 -7.37 -3.29 5.45
N LEU A 34 -6.46 -3.17 4.49
CA LEU A 34 -5.97 -1.89 3.97
C LEU A 34 -6.06 -1.86 2.45
N ASP A 35 -6.74 -0.84 1.93
CA ASP A 35 -6.78 -0.55 0.50
C ASP A 35 -5.53 0.22 0.06
N VAL A 36 -4.84 -0.32 -0.94
CA VAL A 36 -3.70 0.33 -1.60
C VAL A 36 -4.00 0.45 -3.08
N HIS A 37 -4.09 1.68 -3.57
CA HIS A 37 -4.26 1.94 -4.99
C HIS A 37 -2.90 2.02 -5.68
N LEU A 38 -2.67 1.15 -6.67
CA LEU A 38 -1.47 1.14 -7.50
C LEU A 38 -1.75 1.69 -8.89
N SER A 39 -0.85 2.52 -9.40
CA SER A 39 -0.82 2.96 -10.78
C SER A 39 0.60 2.91 -11.33
N ASN A 40 0.74 2.71 -12.64
CA ASN A 40 2.02 2.76 -13.31
C ASN A 40 1.84 3.39 -14.69
N GLU A 41 2.44 4.57 -14.91
CA GLU A 41 2.39 5.27 -16.20
C GLU A 41 3.56 4.89 -17.12
N GLY A 42 4.56 4.17 -16.60
CA GLY A 42 5.68 3.64 -17.37
C GLY A 42 5.60 2.13 -17.56
N GLN A 43 6.62 1.59 -18.22
CA GLN A 43 6.73 0.15 -18.51
C GLN A 43 7.53 -0.63 -17.46
N ASP A 44 8.23 0.07 -16.56
CA ASP A 44 9.10 -0.52 -15.55
C ASP A 44 8.52 -0.38 -14.13
N ALA A 45 8.97 -1.23 -13.21
CA ALA A 45 8.61 -1.20 -11.81
C ALA A 45 9.03 0.11 -11.11
N THR A 46 10.03 0.81 -11.64
CA THR A 46 10.54 2.07 -11.08
C THR A 46 9.53 3.22 -11.17
N THR A 47 8.60 3.17 -12.12
CA THR A 47 7.51 4.16 -12.29
C THR A 47 6.25 3.80 -11.51
N LEU A 48 6.25 2.68 -10.78
CA LEU A 48 5.13 2.28 -9.93
C LEU A 48 4.85 3.35 -8.87
N ARG A 49 3.58 3.68 -8.70
CA ARG A 49 3.08 4.58 -7.66
C ARG A 49 2.06 3.84 -6.81
N ALA A 50 2.12 4.10 -5.51
CA ALA A 50 1.18 3.58 -4.53
C ALA A 50 0.57 4.73 -3.75
N SER A 51 -0.74 4.69 -3.54
CA SER A 51 -1.47 5.65 -2.73
C SER A 51 -2.41 4.92 -1.76
N VAL A 52 -2.66 5.55 -0.62
CA VAL A 52 -3.47 4.99 0.47
C VAL A 52 -4.33 6.10 1.03
N ILE A 53 -5.60 5.80 1.31
CA ILE A 53 -6.47 6.71 2.04
C ILE A 53 -6.27 6.50 3.54
N ARG A 54 -5.98 7.58 4.27
CA ARG A 54 -5.81 7.58 5.73
C ARG A 54 -6.62 8.70 6.35
N THR A 55 -7.00 8.50 7.60
CA THR A 55 -7.61 9.53 8.45
C THR A 55 -6.58 10.06 9.43
N THR A 56 -6.68 11.33 9.81
CA THR A 56 -5.84 11.94 10.84
C THR A 56 -6.70 12.75 11.81
N ARG A 57 -6.24 12.91 13.05
CA ARG A 57 -6.89 13.71 14.09
C ARG A 57 -5.82 14.34 14.99
N LYS A 58 -5.96 15.63 15.28
CA LYS A 58 -5.16 16.30 16.33
C LYS A 58 -5.57 15.78 17.71
N ILE A 59 -4.64 15.15 18.43
CA ILE A 59 -4.90 14.61 19.77
C ILE A 59 -4.60 15.65 20.85
N PHE A 60 -3.45 16.34 20.74
CA PHE A 60 -3.01 17.34 21.71
C PHE A 60 -2.38 18.54 21.01
N SER A 61 -2.42 19.69 21.66
CA SER A 61 -1.84 20.96 21.17
C SER A 61 -1.41 21.76 22.39
N GLY A 62 -0.10 21.94 22.57
CA GLY A 62 0.48 22.64 23.71
C GLY A 62 1.99 22.44 23.77
N GLU A 63 2.60 22.88 24.86
CA GLU A 63 4.04 22.78 25.10
C GLU A 63 4.40 21.44 25.78
N VAL A 64 5.53 20.85 25.38
CA VAL A 64 6.11 19.66 26.03
C VAL A 64 7.43 20.07 26.69
N TYR A 65 7.54 19.87 28.01
CA TYR A 65 8.74 20.19 28.78
C TYR A 65 9.56 18.92 29.03
N LEU A 66 10.88 19.01 28.88
CA LEU A 66 11.83 17.93 29.16
C LEU A 66 12.51 18.19 30.52
N PRO A 67 12.92 17.14 31.26
CA PRO A 67 13.71 17.29 32.48
C PRO A 67 15.13 17.80 32.23
#